data_AF-Y0KIS4-F1
#
_entry.id   AF-Y0KIS4-F1
#
_cell.length_a   1.000
_cell.length_b   1.000
_cell.length_c   1.000
_cell.angle_alpha   90.00
_cell.angle_beta   90.00
_cell.angle_gamma   90.00
#
_symmetry.space_group_name_H-M   'P 1'
#
loop_
_entity.id
_entity.type
_entity.pdbx_description
1 polymer ?
#
loop_
_entity_poly.entity_id
_entity_poly.type
_entity_poly.pdbx_seq_one_letter_code
_entity_poly.pdbx_strand_id
1 'polypeptide(L)'
;MEFIIFVFATLIVLWLWKARKLDKQTNLDFDVWIYHYENSASPLERARMSAAYLTQSAHMALKMGVLKTDREHQVLLSIFKRQGASISLASLLGTAMPVVTRVVRQQDIANASARVIGAFMLLVWLTEPEHREAALIQYLSKSGFAY
;
A
#
# COMPACT_ATOMS: atom_id res chain seq x y z
N MET A 1 -8.50 19.48 35.49
CA MET A 1 -8.94 18.33 34.66
C MET A 1 -9.36 18.75 33.26
N GLU A 2 -10.09 19.85 33.09
CA GLU A 2 -10.58 20.34 31.79
C GLU A 2 -9.47 20.67 30.77
N PHE A 3 -8.36 21.27 31.21
CA PHE A 3 -7.23 21.59 30.32
C PHE A 3 -6.58 20.34 29.71
N ILE A 4 -6.43 19.26 30.51
CA ILE A 4 -5.85 18.00 30.05
C ILE A 4 -6.80 17.34 29.04
N ILE A 5 -8.11 17.36 29.31
CA ILE A 5 -9.12 16.82 28.40
C ILE A 5 -9.11 17.58 27.05
N PHE A 6 -8.98 18.91 27.09
CA PHE A 6 -8.91 19.73 25.89
C PHE A 6 -7.66 19.44 25.03
N VAL A 7 -6.49 19.29 25.67
CA VAL A 7 -5.24 18.92 24.97
C VAL A 7 -5.37 17.53 24.33
N PHE A 8 -5.90 16.54 25.06
CA PHE A 8 -6.13 15.21 24.53
C PHE A 8 -7.13 15.21 23.36
N ALA A 9 -8.24 15.93 23.48
CA ALA A 9 -9.22 16.05 22.40
C ALA A 9 -8.61 16.67 21.15
N THR A 10 -7.81 17.74 21.31
CA THR A 10 -7.14 18.41 20.19
C THR A 10 -6.11 17.49 19.52
N LEU A 11 -5.34 16.74 20.30
CA LEU A 11 -4.40 15.74 19.78
C LEU A 11 -5.11 14.63 19.02
N ILE A 12 -6.25 14.13 19.51
CA ILE A 12 -7.06 13.11 18.83
C ILE A 12 -7.61 13.66 17.51
N VAL A 13 -8.14 14.89 17.50
CA VAL A 13 -8.67 15.53 16.28
C VAL A 13 -7.55 15.73 15.26
N LEU A 14 -6.39 16.23 15.66
CA LEU A 14 -5.21 16.37 14.78
C LEU A 14 -4.75 15.02 14.25
N TRP A 15 -4.76 13.97 15.08
CA TRP A 15 -4.38 12.63 14.68
C TRP A 15 -5.37 12.03 13.66
N LEU A 16 -6.68 12.17 13.89
CA LEU A 16 -7.74 11.75 12.97
C LEU A 16 -7.69 12.51 11.64
N TRP A 17 -7.45 13.82 11.68
CA TRP A 17 -7.33 14.64 10.47
C TRP A 17 -6.12 14.22 9.63
N LYS A 18 -5.01 13.91 10.30
CA LYS A 18 -3.80 13.40 9.68
C LYS A 18 -3.98 11.99 9.09
N ALA A 19 -4.68 11.11 9.79
CA ALA A 19 -5.04 9.78 9.30
C ALA A 19 -5.91 9.88 8.03
N ARG A 20 -6.90 10.77 8.02
CA ARG A 20 -7.74 11.04 6.83
C ARG A 20 -6.94 11.59 5.65
N LYS A 21 -5.95 12.46 5.90
CA LYS A 21 -5.09 12.98 4.82
C LYS A 21 -4.26 11.86 4.17
N LEU A 22 -3.72 10.95 4.97
CA LEU A 22 -2.95 9.79 4.49
C LEU A 22 -3.84 8.78 3.74
N ASP A 23 -5.06 8.55 4.23
CA ASP A 23 -6.06 7.71 3.56
C ASP A 23 -6.47 8.27 2.19
N LYS A 24 -6.62 9.61 2.08
CA LYS A 24 -6.83 10.30 0.80
C LYS A 24 -5.65 10.13 -0.15
N GLN A 25 -4.42 10.19 0.35
CA GLN A 25 -3.23 10.02 -0.50
C GLN A 25 -3.16 8.61 -1.11
N THR A 26 -3.55 7.56 -0.38
CA THR A 26 -3.55 6.18 -0.90
C THR A 26 -4.71 5.85 -1.84
N ASN A 27 -5.71 6.75 -1.93
CA ASN A 27 -6.78 6.68 -2.94
C ASN A 27 -6.43 7.44 -4.23
N LEU A 28 -5.34 8.19 -4.25
CA LEU A 28 -4.85 8.79 -5.49
C LEU A 28 -4.44 7.69 -6.47
N ASP A 29 -4.50 8.05 -7.74
CA ASP A 29 -3.89 7.31 -8.84
C ASP A 29 -2.42 7.04 -8.52
N PHE A 30 -1.95 5.84 -8.89
CA PHE A 30 -0.64 5.35 -8.46
C PHE A 30 0.50 6.25 -8.95
N ASP A 31 0.38 6.83 -10.15
CA ASP A 31 1.35 7.76 -10.74
C ASP A 31 1.44 9.08 -9.96
N VAL A 32 0.31 9.65 -9.57
CA VAL A 32 0.24 10.85 -8.74
C VAL A 32 0.83 10.57 -7.36
N TRP A 33 0.49 9.42 -6.78
CA TRP A 33 1.02 9.03 -5.47
C TRP A 33 2.54 8.84 -5.50
N ILE A 34 3.09 8.12 -6.49
CA ILE A 34 4.52 7.87 -6.57
C ILE A 34 5.30 9.15 -6.87
N TYR A 35 4.75 10.03 -7.72
CA TYR A 35 5.31 11.36 -7.95
C TYR A 35 5.44 12.15 -6.63
N HIS A 36 4.39 12.18 -5.80
CA HIS A 36 4.46 12.85 -4.50
C HIS A 36 5.47 12.18 -3.54
N TYR A 37 5.56 10.86 -3.55
CA TYR A 37 6.50 10.12 -2.72
C TYR A 37 7.96 10.43 -3.09
N GLU A 38 8.29 10.43 -4.38
CA GLU A 38 9.64 10.70 -4.89
C GLU A 38 10.06 12.16 -4.69
N ASN A 39 9.12 13.11 -4.86
CA ASN A 39 9.37 14.54 -4.70
C ASN A 39 9.24 15.03 -3.25
N SER A 40 8.95 14.14 -2.28
CA SER A 40 8.86 14.51 -0.88
C SER A 40 10.25 14.82 -0.30
N ALA A 41 10.53 16.11 -0.09
CA ALA A 41 11.80 16.60 0.46
C ALA A 41 12.07 16.10 1.90
N SER A 42 11.03 15.81 2.69
CA SER A 42 11.18 15.36 4.07
C SER A 42 11.30 13.83 4.18
N PRO A 43 12.38 13.28 4.80
CA PRO A 43 12.50 11.85 5.07
C PRO A 43 11.38 11.31 5.97
N LEU A 44 10.91 12.14 6.91
CA LEU A 44 9.82 11.80 7.82
C LEU A 44 8.48 11.70 7.09
N GLU A 45 8.26 12.55 6.09
CA GLU A 45 7.07 12.50 5.25
C GLU A 45 7.07 11.27 4.36
N ARG A 46 8.21 10.95 3.71
CA ARG A 46 8.38 9.70 2.96
C ARG A 46 8.08 8.47 3.81
N ALA A 47 8.66 8.38 5.01
CA ALA A 47 8.39 7.25 5.91
C ALA A 47 6.91 7.11 6.29
N ARG A 48 6.21 8.23 6.49
CA ARG A 48 4.77 8.25 6.78
C ARG A 48 3.94 7.82 5.57
N MET A 49 4.27 8.31 4.38
CA MET A 49 3.62 7.91 3.14
C MET A 49 3.82 6.42 2.86
N SER A 50 5.04 5.89 3.03
CA SER A 50 5.31 4.45 2.91
C SER A 50 4.49 3.64 3.89
N ALA A 51 4.42 4.05 5.17
CA ALA A 51 3.65 3.35 6.18
C ALA A 51 2.14 3.34 5.85
N ALA A 52 1.59 4.48 5.42
CA ALA A 52 0.21 4.59 5.01
C ALA A 52 -0.07 3.70 3.79
N TYR A 53 0.78 3.78 2.77
CA TYR A 53 0.68 2.98 1.55
C TYR A 53 0.68 1.48 1.83
N LEU A 54 1.66 1.00 2.60
CA LEU A 54 1.77 -0.42 2.93
C LEU A 54 0.58 -0.91 3.75
N THR A 55 0.12 -0.12 4.71
CA THR A 55 -1.05 -0.46 5.54
C THR A 55 -2.31 -0.56 4.70
N GLN A 56 -2.54 0.42 3.82
CA GLN A 56 -3.72 0.47 2.96
C GLN A 56 -3.68 -0.60 1.87
N SER A 57 -2.50 -0.90 1.36
CA SER A 57 -2.28 -1.99 0.40
C SER A 57 -2.52 -3.36 1.03
N ALA A 58 -2.07 -3.57 2.27
CA ALA A 58 -2.36 -4.80 3.02
C ALA A 58 -3.86 -4.96 3.29
N HIS A 59 -4.54 -3.88 3.67
CA HIS A 59 -5.98 -3.89 3.87
C HIS A 59 -6.74 -4.16 2.56
N MET A 60 -6.28 -3.57 1.46
CA MET A 60 -6.82 -3.84 0.13
C MET A 60 -6.58 -5.29 -0.30
N ALA A 61 -5.38 -5.83 -0.08
CA ALA A 61 -5.03 -7.21 -0.36
C ALA A 61 -5.93 -8.20 0.40
N LEU A 62 -6.29 -7.89 1.65
CA LEU A 62 -7.28 -8.67 2.40
C LEU A 62 -8.67 -8.60 1.76
N LYS A 63 -9.16 -7.40 1.41
CA LYS A 63 -10.45 -7.24 0.72
C LYS A 63 -10.51 -7.95 -0.63
N MET A 64 -9.38 -7.99 -1.32
CA MET A 64 -9.19 -8.62 -2.62
C MET A 64 -9.03 -10.15 -2.55
N GLY A 65 -8.94 -10.73 -1.34
CA GLY A 65 -8.72 -12.16 -1.14
C GLY A 65 -7.29 -12.62 -1.44
N VAL A 66 -6.34 -11.69 -1.62
CA VAL A 66 -4.90 -11.99 -1.73
C VAL A 66 -4.38 -12.49 -0.38
N LEU A 67 -4.78 -11.81 0.71
CA LEU A 67 -4.63 -12.32 2.07
C LEU A 67 -5.91 -13.03 2.45
N LYS A 68 -5.81 -14.26 2.98
CA LYS A 68 -6.95 -15.12 3.28
C LYS A 68 -7.50 -14.91 4.68
N THR A 69 -6.67 -14.43 5.61
CA THR A 69 -7.05 -14.29 7.01
C THR A 69 -6.59 -12.97 7.63
N ASP A 70 -7.34 -12.50 8.63
CA ASP A 70 -6.90 -11.37 9.46
C ASP A 70 -5.55 -11.64 10.13
N ARG A 71 -5.24 -12.90 10.42
CA ARG A 71 -3.95 -13.29 10.99
C ARG A 71 -2.80 -13.00 10.02
N GLU A 72 -2.92 -13.38 8.75
CA GLU A 72 -1.92 -13.08 7.71
C GLU A 72 -1.74 -11.57 7.56
N HIS A 73 -2.84 -10.81 7.56
CA HIS A 73 -2.82 -9.36 7.53
C HIS A 73 -2.05 -8.75 8.72
N GLN A 74 -2.30 -9.21 9.94
CA GLN A 74 -1.58 -8.72 11.12
C GLN A 74 -0.09 -9.10 11.10
N VAL A 75 0.25 -10.31 10.63
CA VAL A 75 1.65 -10.73 10.48
C VAL A 75 2.37 -9.83 9.47
N LEU A 76 1.76 -9.55 8.32
CA LEU A 76 2.31 -8.68 7.29
C LEU A 76 2.58 -7.26 7.83
N LEU A 77 1.61 -6.66 8.53
CA LEU A 77 1.79 -5.35 9.16
C LEU A 77 2.91 -5.36 10.21
N SER A 78 3.04 -6.45 10.96
CA SER A 78 4.12 -6.61 11.93
C SER A 78 5.51 -6.67 11.27
N ILE A 79 5.61 -7.31 10.10
CA ILE A 79 6.84 -7.38 9.30
C ILE A 79 7.24 -5.98 8.82
N PHE A 80 6.30 -5.22 8.26
CA PHE A 80 6.56 -3.84 7.82
C PHE A 80 7.00 -2.93 8.97
N LYS A 81 6.40 -3.10 10.15
CA LYS A 81 6.80 -2.34 11.34
C LYS A 81 8.22 -2.69 11.80
N ARG A 82 8.61 -3.98 11.75
CA ARG A 82 9.94 -4.45 12.17
C ARG A 82 11.04 -4.05 11.19
N GLN A 83 10.79 -4.18 9.90
CA GLN A 83 11.76 -3.83 8.85
C GLN A 83 11.86 -2.32 8.61
N GLY A 84 10.80 -1.57 8.94
CA GLY A 84 10.68 -0.16 8.62
C GLY A 84 9.98 0.05 7.29
N ALA A 85 8.95 0.90 7.31
CA ALA A 85 8.02 1.06 6.19
C ALA A 85 8.71 1.49 4.88
N SER A 86 9.70 2.39 4.94
CA SER A 86 10.43 2.83 3.74
C SER A 86 11.24 1.69 3.12
N ILE A 87 11.85 0.82 3.95
CA ILE A 87 12.65 -0.32 3.49
C ILE A 87 11.74 -1.38 2.88
N SER A 88 10.63 -1.72 3.54
CA SER A 88 9.65 -2.66 3.00
C SER A 88 9.03 -2.16 1.68
N LEU A 89 8.73 -0.86 1.57
CA LEU A 89 8.25 -0.28 0.33
C LEU A 89 9.30 -0.35 -0.78
N ALA A 90 10.55 0.00 -0.50
CA ALA A 90 11.64 -0.09 -1.48
C ALA A 90 11.82 -1.53 -1.97
N SER A 91 11.73 -2.52 -1.07
CA SER A 91 11.77 -3.94 -1.42
C SER A 91 10.60 -4.34 -2.33
N LEU A 92 9.38 -3.92 -2.00
CA LEU A 92 8.19 -4.16 -2.83
C LEU A 92 8.33 -3.54 -4.22
N LEU A 93 8.74 -2.27 -4.31
CA LEU A 93 8.96 -1.58 -5.57
C LEU A 93 10.07 -2.25 -6.40
N GLY A 94 11.16 -2.67 -5.77
CA GLY A 94 12.28 -3.30 -6.46
C GLY A 94 11.99 -4.73 -6.94
N THR A 95 11.16 -5.49 -6.23
CA THR A 95 10.94 -6.92 -6.51
C THR A 95 9.63 -7.24 -7.20
N ALA A 96 8.56 -6.52 -6.86
CA ALA A 96 7.21 -6.83 -7.31
C ALA A 96 6.72 -5.91 -8.42
N MET A 97 7.07 -4.61 -8.37
CA MET A 97 6.65 -3.66 -9.42
C MET A 97 7.04 -4.10 -10.84
N PRO A 98 8.25 -4.62 -11.11
CA PRO A 98 8.64 -5.04 -12.47
C PRO A 98 7.79 -6.19 -13.03
N VAL A 99 7.18 -7.01 -12.15
CA VAL A 99 6.23 -8.05 -12.57
C VAL A 99 4.88 -7.42 -12.87
N VAL A 100 4.41 -6.52 -11.99
CA VAL A 100 3.13 -5.80 -12.19
C VAL A 100 3.15 -5.02 -13.50
N THR A 101 4.23 -4.31 -13.83
CA THR A 101 4.36 -3.56 -15.10
C THR A 101 4.44 -4.44 -16.35
N ARG A 102 4.82 -5.71 -16.22
CA ARG A 102 4.84 -6.67 -17.34
C ARG A 102 3.46 -7.26 -17.62
N VAL A 103 2.67 -7.47 -16.58
CA VAL A 103 1.37 -8.15 -16.66
C VAL A 103 0.22 -7.17 -16.80
N VAL A 104 0.25 -6.04 -16.11
CA VAL A 104 -0.80 -5.01 -16.11
C VAL A 104 -0.39 -3.91 -17.08
N ARG A 105 -1.30 -3.50 -17.98
CA ARG A 105 -1.00 -2.42 -18.93
C ARG A 105 -0.68 -1.14 -18.18
N GLN A 106 0.25 -0.36 -18.72
CA GLN A 106 0.70 0.88 -18.09
C GLN A 106 -0.46 1.88 -17.84
N GLN A 107 -1.43 1.95 -18.75
CA GLN A 107 -2.62 2.78 -18.59
C GLN A 107 -3.48 2.36 -17.39
N ASP A 108 -3.59 1.06 -17.12
CA ASP A 108 -4.41 0.52 -16.04
C ASP A 108 -3.68 0.68 -14.70
N ILE A 109 -2.34 0.65 -14.73
CA ILE A 109 -1.50 1.00 -13.58
C ILE A 109 -1.67 2.47 -13.22
N ALA A 110 -1.65 3.37 -14.20
CA ALA A 110 -1.79 4.80 -13.98
C ALA A 110 -3.18 5.14 -13.40
N ASN A 111 -4.25 4.59 -13.97
CA ASN A 111 -5.62 4.88 -13.54
C ASN A 111 -6.09 4.11 -12.30
N ALA A 112 -5.27 3.19 -11.77
CA ALA A 112 -5.61 2.44 -10.58
C ALA A 112 -5.16 3.17 -9.32
N SER A 113 -6.01 3.13 -8.29
CA SER A 113 -5.64 3.68 -6.98
C SER A 113 -4.37 3.01 -6.45
N ALA A 114 -3.51 3.79 -5.80
CA ALA A 114 -2.19 3.35 -5.35
C ALA A 114 -2.23 2.09 -4.49
N ARG A 115 -3.24 1.96 -3.62
CA ARG A 115 -3.48 0.77 -2.76
C ARG A 115 -3.83 -0.51 -3.53
N VAL A 116 -4.44 -0.42 -4.71
CA VAL A 116 -4.75 -1.58 -5.56
C VAL A 116 -3.47 -2.10 -6.21
N ILE A 117 -2.65 -1.19 -6.75
CA ILE A 117 -1.32 -1.55 -7.24
C ILE A 117 -0.45 -2.13 -6.14
N GLY A 118 -0.55 -1.59 -4.93
CA GLY A 118 0.10 -2.15 -3.75
C GLY A 118 -0.37 -3.56 -3.42
N ALA A 119 -1.68 -3.84 -3.53
CA ALA A 119 -2.21 -5.19 -3.35
C ALA A 119 -1.70 -6.19 -4.42
N PHE A 120 -1.59 -5.77 -5.69
CA PHE A 120 -0.96 -6.59 -6.73
C PHE A 120 0.52 -6.85 -6.45
N MET A 121 1.25 -5.83 -5.99
CA MET A 121 2.64 -6.01 -5.58
C MET A 121 2.76 -6.96 -4.39
N LEU A 122 1.83 -6.93 -3.43
CA LEU A 122 1.81 -7.89 -2.32
C LEU A 122 1.52 -9.31 -2.80
N LEU A 123 0.59 -9.50 -3.72
CA LEU A 123 0.33 -10.81 -4.33
C LEU A 123 1.61 -11.37 -4.97
N VAL A 124 2.28 -10.55 -5.77
CA VAL A 124 3.55 -10.93 -6.42
C VAL A 124 4.64 -11.21 -5.40
N TRP A 125 4.77 -10.37 -4.36
CA TRP A 125 5.82 -10.49 -3.36
C TRP A 125 5.66 -11.74 -2.48
N LEU A 126 4.42 -12.13 -2.19
CA LEU A 126 4.08 -13.34 -1.42
C LEU A 126 4.11 -14.62 -2.27
N THR A 127 4.20 -14.50 -3.60
CA THR A 127 4.28 -15.64 -4.52
C THR A 127 5.73 -16.03 -4.77
N GLU A 128 5.96 -17.34 -4.87
CA GLU A 128 7.26 -17.91 -5.26
C GLU A 128 7.75 -17.32 -6.59
N PRO A 129 9.05 -16.98 -6.72
CA PRO A 129 9.59 -16.23 -7.86
C PRO A 129 9.18 -16.77 -9.24
N GLU A 130 9.19 -18.09 -9.39
CA GLU A 130 8.83 -18.85 -10.60
C GLU A 130 7.35 -18.73 -11.00
N HIS A 131 6.47 -18.33 -10.08
CA HIS A 131 5.02 -18.31 -10.28
C HIS A 131 4.40 -16.91 -10.23
N ARG A 132 5.21 -15.86 -10.06
CA ARG A 132 4.75 -14.49 -9.84
C ARG A 132 3.84 -13.94 -10.95
N GLU A 133 4.25 -14.08 -12.20
CA GLU A 133 3.43 -13.62 -13.34
C GLU A 133 2.16 -14.45 -13.47
N ALA A 134 2.27 -15.77 -13.40
CA ALA A 134 1.15 -16.68 -13.52
C ALA A 134 0.08 -16.44 -12.43
N ALA A 135 0.51 -16.21 -11.19
CA ALA A 135 -0.40 -15.89 -10.08
C ALA A 135 -1.13 -14.56 -10.29
N LEU A 136 -0.42 -13.53 -10.77
CA LEU A 136 -1.04 -12.23 -11.07
C LEU A 136 -2.03 -12.33 -12.24
N ILE A 137 -1.66 -13.01 -13.33
CA ILE A 137 -2.56 -13.26 -14.48
C ILE A 137 -3.80 -14.03 -14.02
N GLN A 138 -3.61 -15.09 -13.23
CA GLN A 138 -4.72 -15.89 -12.71
C GLN A 138 -5.63 -15.08 -11.78
N TYR A 139 -5.06 -14.16 -11.00
CA TYR A 139 -5.85 -13.27 -10.15
C TYR A 139 -6.69 -12.30 -10.98
N LEU A 140 -6.07 -11.65 -11.96
CA LEU A 140 -6.74 -10.68 -12.82
C LEU A 140 -7.86 -11.35 -13.63
N SER A 141 -7.63 -12.58 -14.13
CA SER A 141 -8.64 -13.34 -14.88
C SER A 141 -9.89 -13.67 -14.08
N LYS A 142 -9.71 -13.97 -12.79
CA LYS A 142 -10.82 -14.25 -11.86
C LYS A 142 -11.55 -13.00 -11.39
N SER A 143 -10.84 -11.87 -11.32
CA SER A 143 -11.40 -10.61 -10.78
C SER A 143 -12.12 -9.76 -11.83
N GLY A 144 -12.12 -10.16 -13.10
CA GLY A 144 -12.79 -9.43 -14.17
C GLY A 144 -12.12 -8.11 -14.54
N PHE A 145 -10.89 -7.87 -14.06
CA PHE A 145 -10.04 -6.84 -14.62
C PHE A 145 -9.71 -7.24 -16.06
N ALA A 146 -10.06 -6.42 -17.05
CA ALA A 146 -9.59 -6.61 -18.41
C ALA A 146 -8.11 -6.20 -18.46
N TYR A 147 -7.23 -7.11 -18.86
CA TYR A 147 -5.78 -6.89 -19.06
C TYR A 147 -5.38 -7.10 -20.52
#